data_AF-A0A3M1PY52-F1
#
_entry.id   AF-A0A3M1PY52-F1
#
_cell.length_a   1.000
_cell.length_b   1.000
_cell.length_c   1.000
_cell.angle_alpha   90.00
_cell.angle_beta   90.00
_cell.angle_gamma   90.00
#
_symmetry.space_group_name_H-M   'P 1'
#
loop_
_entity.id
_entity.type
_entity.pdbx_description
1 polymer ?
#
loop_
_entity_poly.entity_id
_entity_poly.type
_entity_poly.pdbx_seq_one_letter_code
_entity_poly.pdbx_strand_id
1 'polypeptide(L)'
;MFSCQRTIRLASEQLDHALRPWQRLNLNAHIMMCPACWRYMRQIRALEQVVREHYRGAGEAGPRLPAQVAERIKSALRQAKDTTCDGPETGT
;
A
#
# COMPACT_ATOMS: atom_id res chain seq x y z
N MET A 1 5.02 -15.22 18.78
CA MET A 1 4.20 -14.17 19.45
C MET A 1 4.62 -12.81 18.92
N PHE A 2 3.74 -12.12 18.19
CA PHE A 2 3.93 -10.71 17.86
C PHE A 2 3.46 -9.86 19.05
N SER A 3 4.28 -8.95 19.53
CA SER A 3 3.89 -8.02 20.60
C SER A 3 3.00 -6.92 20.03
N CYS A 4 2.07 -6.40 20.84
CA CYS A 4 1.20 -5.28 20.46
C CYS A 4 2.00 -4.08 19.92
N GLN A 5 3.16 -3.80 20.51
CA GLN A 5 4.07 -2.73 20.06
C GLN A 5 4.56 -2.95 18.62
N ARG A 6 4.92 -4.18 18.27
CA ARG A 6 5.37 -4.50 16.91
C ARG A 6 4.22 -4.45 15.91
N THR A 7 3.03 -4.87 16.32
CA THR A 7 1.79 -4.76 15.56
C THR A 7 1.46 -3.30 15.24
N ILE A 8 1.51 -2.42 16.24
CA ILE A 8 1.28 -0.97 16.08
C ILE A 8 2.32 -0.35 15.13
N ARG A 9 3.59 -0.72 15.28
CA ARG A 9 4.66 -0.24 14.39
C ARG A 9 4.41 -0.66 12.93
N LEU A 10 4.09 -1.93 12.69
CA LEU A 10 3.76 -2.43 11.34
C LEU A 10 2.49 -1.78 10.78
N ALA A 11 1.50 -1.50 11.63
CA ALA A 11 0.28 -0.81 11.22
C ALA A 11 0.57 0.63 10.76
N SER A 12 1.48 1.33 11.43
CA SER A 12 1.95 2.65 11.00
C SER A 12 2.74 2.55 9.69
N GLU A 13 3.67 1.59 9.60
CA GLU A 13 4.50 1.38 8.40
C GLU A 13 3.64 1.03 7.16
N GLN A 14 2.48 0.38 7.36
CA GLN A 14 1.52 0.11 6.30
C GLN A 14 0.89 1.38 5.69
N LEU A 15 0.84 2.48 6.45
CA LEU A 15 0.30 3.76 5.97
C LEU A 15 1.29 4.45 5.02
N ASP A 16 2.59 4.31 5.27
CA ASP A 16 3.64 4.92 4.46
C ASP A 16 4.00 4.05 3.25
N HIS A 17 4.07 2.73 3.44
CA HIS A 17 4.61 1.80 2.44
C HIS A 17 3.83 0.47 2.37
N ALA A 18 3.94 -0.21 1.22
CA ALA A 18 3.37 -1.55 1.09
C ALA A 18 4.18 -2.57 1.93
N LEU A 19 3.55 -3.09 2.99
CA LEU A 19 4.12 -4.17 3.80
C LEU A 19 4.39 -5.44 2.98
N ARG A 20 5.45 -6.19 3.35
CA ARG A 20 5.73 -7.51 2.77
C ARG A 20 4.58 -8.49 3.09
N PRO A 21 4.27 -9.46 2.21
CA PRO A 21 3.13 -10.36 2.38
C PRO A 21 3.11 -11.10 3.73
N TRP A 22 4.27 -11.55 4.21
CA TRP A 22 4.40 -12.24 5.49
C TRP A 22 4.14 -11.34 6.70
N GLN A 23 4.53 -10.06 6.63
CA GLN A 23 4.23 -9.08 7.69
C GLN A 23 2.73 -8.82 7.79
N ARG A 24 2.04 -8.75 6.64
CA ARG A 24 0.57 -8.62 6.60
C ARG A 24 -0.14 -9.82 7.23
N LEU A 25 0.31 -11.04 6.95
CA LEU A 25 -0.29 -12.25 7.52
C LEU A 25 -0.18 -12.26 9.05
N ASN A 26 1.02 -11.98 9.57
CA ASN A 26 1.26 -11.93 11.01
C ASN A 26 0.47 -10.81 11.70
N LEU A 27 0.40 -9.63 11.07
CA LEU A 27 -0.38 -8.49 11.54
C LEU A 27 -1.87 -8.85 11.66
N ASN A 28 -2.44 -9.46 10.62
CA ASN A 28 -3.84 -9.89 10.62
C ASN A 28 -4.13 -10.94 11.70
N ALA A 29 -3.25 -11.94 11.86
CA ALA A 29 -3.40 -12.97 12.88
C ALA A 29 -3.44 -12.37 14.30
N HIS A 30 -2.53 -11.43 14.60
CA HIS A 30 -2.50 -10.78 15.91
C HIS A 30 -3.72 -9.88 16.13
N ILE A 31 -4.18 -9.14 15.12
CA ILE A 31 -5.36 -8.29 15.21
C ILE A 31 -6.62 -9.10 15.51
N MET A 32 -6.77 -10.29 14.92
CA MET A 32 -7.91 -11.18 15.20
C MET A 32 -7.92 -11.67 16.66
N MET A 33 -6.74 -11.82 17.27
CA MET A 33 -6.60 -12.34 18.64
C MET A 33 -6.53 -11.24 19.71
N CYS A 34 -6.27 -9.99 19.34
CA CYS A 34 -6.07 -8.87 20.26
C CYS A 34 -7.12 -7.76 20.03
N PRO A 35 -8.12 -7.62 20.93
CA PRO A 35 -9.17 -6.60 20.79
C PRO A 35 -8.63 -5.16 20.78
N ALA A 36 -7.54 -4.89 21.50
CA ALA A 36 -6.92 -3.57 21.53
C ALA A 36 -6.33 -3.21 20.15
N CYS A 37 -5.58 -4.14 19.53
CA CYS A 37 -5.02 -3.94 18.21
C CYS A 37 -6.11 -3.84 17.12
N TRP A 38 -7.21 -4.58 17.28
CA TRP A 38 -8.37 -4.46 16.40
C TRP A 38 -9.01 -3.08 16.46
N ARG A 39 -9.25 -2.56 17.67
CA ARG A 39 -9.79 -1.20 17.87
C ARG A 39 -8.86 -0.13 17.29
N TYR A 40 -7.56 -0.25 17.53
CA TYR A 40 -6.56 0.66 16.99
C TYR A 40 -6.57 0.67 15.44
N MET A 41 -6.56 -0.51 14.83
CA MET A 41 -6.62 -0.64 13.37
C MET A 41 -7.90 -0.02 12.78
N ARG A 42 -9.03 -0.15 13.48
CA ARG A 42 -10.30 0.48 13.08
C ARG A 42 -10.20 2.01 13.10
N GLN A 43 -9.56 2.59 14.12
CA GLN A 43 -9.37 4.04 14.23
C GLN A 43 -8.46 4.58 13.12
N ILE A 44 -7.34 3.91 12.86
CA ILE A 44 -6.42 4.31 11.78
C ILE A 44 -7.12 4.29 10.42
N ARG A 45 -7.87 3.24 10.09
CA ARG A 45 -8.58 3.15 8.81
C ARG A 45 -9.67 4.22 8.67
N ALA A 46 -10.36 4.54 9.76
CA ALA A 46 -11.33 5.64 9.76
C ALA A 46 -10.64 6.98 9.49
N LEU A 47 -9.49 7.24 10.12
CA LEU A 47 -8.70 8.44 9.86
C LEU A 47 -8.22 8.50 8.40
N GLU A 48 -7.67 7.41 7.88
CA GLU A 48 -7.23 7.31 6.48
C GLU A 48 -8.39 7.58 5.52
N GLN A 49 -9.58 7.06 5.80
CA GLN A 49 -10.77 7.29 5.00
C GLN A 49 -11.21 8.76 5.03
N VAL A 50 -11.24 9.40 6.21
CA VAL A 50 -11.59 10.82 6.34
C VAL A 50 -10.59 11.70 5.60
N VAL A 51 -9.29 11.43 5.76
CA VAL A 51 -8.21 12.12 5.03
C VAL A 51 -8.40 11.94 3.53
N ARG A 52 -8.55 10.69 3.07
CA ARG A 52 -8.72 10.38 1.64
C ARG A 52 -9.96 11.03 1.05
N GLU A 53 -11.08 11.06 1.77
CA GLU A 53 -12.30 11.73 1.33
C GLU A 53 -12.14 13.24 1.31
N HIS A 54 -11.51 13.82 2.32
CA HIS A 54 -11.26 15.26 2.37
C HIS A 54 -10.35 15.72 1.25
N TYR A 55 -9.27 14.99 0.95
CA TYR A 55 -8.38 15.27 -0.19
C TYR A 55 -8.94 14.81 -1.54
N ARG A 56 -9.99 13.97 -1.58
CA ARG A 56 -10.74 13.68 -2.83
C ARG A 56 -11.79 14.74 -3.14
N GLY A 57 -12.42 15.33 -2.12
CA GLY A 57 -13.50 16.31 -2.23
C GLY A 57 -13.03 17.77 -2.22
N ALA A 58 -11.90 18.08 -1.60
CA ALA A 58 -11.23 19.35 -1.78
C ALA A 58 -10.58 19.35 -3.17
N GLY A 59 -11.02 20.28 -4.03
CA GLY A 59 -10.47 20.48 -5.38
C GLY A 59 -9.00 20.89 -5.44
N GLU A 60 -8.20 20.66 -4.40
CA GLU A 60 -6.76 20.55 -4.51
C GLU A 60 -6.40 19.09 -4.72
N ALA A 61 -6.76 18.58 -5.91
CA ALA A 61 -5.97 17.51 -6.48
C ALA A 61 -4.53 18.03 -6.50
N GLY A 62 -3.67 17.53 -5.61
CA GLY A 62 -2.23 17.75 -5.72
C GLY A 62 -1.81 17.56 -7.18
N PRO A 63 -0.80 18.31 -7.66
CA PRO A 63 -0.60 18.59 -9.07
C PRO A 63 -0.88 17.38 -9.95
N ARG A 64 -2.05 17.37 -10.61
CA ARG A 64 -2.39 16.29 -11.52
C ARG A 64 -1.37 16.31 -12.65
N LEU A 65 -0.83 15.15 -12.96
CA LEU A 65 0.03 15.03 -14.13
C LEU A 65 -0.77 15.46 -15.37
N PRO A 66 -0.19 16.31 -16.24
CA PRO A 66 -0.78 16.58 -17.54
C PRO A 66 -1.05 15.26 -18.26
N ALA A 67 -2.17 15.16 -18.97
CA ALA A 67 -2.59 13.92 -19.63
C ALA A 67 -1.47 13.29 -20.48
N GLN A 68 -0.67 14.13 -21.15
CA GLN A 68 0.47 13.71 -21.96
C GLN A 68 1.60 13.07 -21.13
N VAL A 69 1.85 13.55 -19.92
CA VAL A 69 2.86 12.97 -19.01
C VAL A 69 2.35 11.64 -18.44
N ALA A 70 1.07 11.58 -18.08
CA ALA A 70 0.44 10.35 -17.60
C ALA A 70 0.49 9.22 -18.66
N GLU A 71 0.19 9.53 -19.92
CA GLU A 71 0.26 8.54 -21.01
C GLU A 71 1.69 8.08 -21.32
N ARG A 72 2.68 8.97 -21.21
CA ARG A 72 4.10 8.59 -21.33
C ARG A 72 4.53 7.62 -20.23
N ILE A 73 4.13 7.87 -18.99
CA ILE A 73 4.43 6.97 -17.86
C ILE A 73 3.72 5.62 -18.05
N LYS A 74 2.45 5.65 -18.44
CA LYS A 74 1.64 4.44 -18.65
C LYS A 74 2.20 3.55 -19.76
N SER A 75 2.65 4.14 -20.88
CA SER A 75 3.27 3.40 -21.99
C SER A 75 4.63 2.80 -21.58
N ALA A 76 5.47 3.54 -20.86
CA ALA A 76 6.74 3.02 -20.34
C ALA A 76 6.55 1.84 -19.38
N LEU A 77 5.56 1.91 -18.48
CA LEU A 77 5.25 0.80 -17.55
C LEU A 77 4.73 -0.45 -18.25
N ARG A 78 4.00 -0.29 -19.37
CA ARG A 78 3.55 -1.43 -20.20
C ARG A 78 4.75 -2.11 -20.87
N GLN A 79 5.59 -1.33 -21.54
CA GLN A 79 6.80 -1.83 -22.19
C GLN A 79 7.73 -2.56 -21.22
N ALA A 80 7.92 -2.03 -20.00
CA ALA A 80 8.73 -2.69 -18.98
C ALA A 80 8.13 -4.03 -18.49
N LYS A 81 6.80 -4.15 -18.43
CA LYS A 81 6.15 -5.44 -18.15
C LYS A 81 6.34 -6.43 -19.29
N ASP A 82 6.27 -5.95 -20.53
CA ASP A 82 6.40 -6.79 -21.72
C ASP A 82 7.84 -7.34 -21.86
N THR A 83 8.87 -6.52 -21.57
CA THR A 83 10.27 -6.97 -21.58
C THR A 83 10.63 -7.93 -20.44
N THR A 84 9.83 -8.01 -19.38
CA THR A 84 10.08 -8.94 -18.26
C THR A 84 9.53 -10.35 -18.55
N CYS A 85 8.70 -10.51 -19.59
CA CYS A 85 8.22 -11.81 -20.05
C CYS A 85 9.10 -12.44 -21.16
N ASP A 86 10.10 -11.71 -21.66
CA ASP A 86 11.17 -12.26 -22.51
C ASP A 86 12.38 -12.61 -21.63
N GLY A 87 12.23 -13.68 -20.84
CA GLY A 87 13.37 -14.22 -20.09
C GLY A 87 14.31 -14.93 -21.06
N PRO A 88 15.64 -14.65 -21.05
CA PRO A 88 16.57 -15.39 -21.89
C PRO A 88 16.58 -16.86 -21.47
N GLU A 89 16.23 -17.72 -22.41
CA GLU A 89 16.52 -19.15 -22.42
C GLU A 89 18.01 -19.41 -22.17
N THR A 90 18.37 -19.63 -20.91
CA THR A 90 19.70 -20.16 -20.56
C THR A 90 19.72 -21.65 -20.86
N GLY A 91 20.02 -21.99 -22.10
CA GLY A 91 20.41 -23.34 -22.53
C GLY A 91 21.84 -23.34 -23.03
N THR A 92 22.80 -23.67 -22.17
CA THR A 92 24.04 -24.38 -22.54
C THR A 92 24.66 -25.03 -21.31
#